data_AF-A0A931YYY2-F1
#
_entry.id   AF-A0A931YYY2-F1
#
_cell.length_a   1.000
_cell.length_b   1.000
_cell.length_c   1.000
_cell.angle_alpha   90.00
_cell.angle_beta   90.00
_cell.angle_gamma   90.00
#
_symmetry.space_group_name_H-M   'P 1'
#
loop_
_entity.id
_entity.type
_entity.pdbx_description
1 polymer ?
#
loop_
_entity_poly.entity_id
_entity_poly.type
_entity_poly.pdbx_seq_one_letter_code
_entity_poly.pdbx_strand_id
1 'polypeptide(L)'
;MKYARWQPLLVLGPSIARVIAAGGWSKDDVRAYLCEHVTIPARQAERYAWHLGSTAFTLEGHVRDGVLPSGYAASADPERAVPVFVRPEWIGIAVAGDAGRNQSKGYVNNHIQGGRVSRTLAALEP
;
A
#
# COMPACT_ATOMS: atom_id res chain seq x y z
N MET A 1 0.00 -12.02 -17.03
CA MET A 1 -0.67 -11.56 -15.80
C MET A 1 -0.65 -10.03 -15.79
N LYS A 2 -1.79 -9.34 -15.93
CA LYS A 2 -1.87 -7.86 -16.01
C LYS A 2 -2.25 -7.20 -14.67
N TYR A 3 -2.63 -7.99 -13.67
CA TYR A 3 -2.99 -7.57 -12.32
C TYR A 3 -2.24 -8.49 -11.36
N ALA A 4 -1.49 -7.94 -10.39
CA ALA A 4 -0.95 -8.70 -9.26
C ALA A 4 -0.09 -7.90 -8.29
N ARG A 5 0.40 -6.69 -8.64
CA ARG A 5 1.35 -5.96 -7.78
C ARG A 5 0.79 -4.61 -7.37
N TRP A 6 0.16 -4.57 -6.20
CA TRP A 6 -0.15 -3.34 -5.48
C TRP A 6 1.12 -2.86 -4.77
N GLN A 7 1.79 -1.85 -5.31
CA GLN A 7 3.09 -1.35 -4.84
C GLN A 7 2.97 0.10 -4.38
N PRO A 8 2.26 0.37 -3.27
CA PRO A 8 2.09 1.72 -2.77
C PRO A 8 3.42 2.32 -2.32
N LEU A 9 3.61 3.61 -2.55
CA LEU A 9 4.76 4.37 -2.10
C LEU A 9 4.30 5.46 -1.13
N LEU A 10 4.75 5.35 0.11
CA LEU A 10 4.62 6.39 1.12
C LEU A 10 5.85 7.29 1.08
N VAL A 11 5.63 8.58 0.89
CA VAL A 11 6.65 9.63 1.00
C VAL A 11 6.42 10.34 2.32
N LEU A 12 7.22 10.00 3.33
CA LEU A 12 7.13 10.56 4.66
C LEU A 12 7.96 11.84 4.74
N GLY A 13 7.37 12.88 5.32
CA GLY A 13 8.10 14.11 5.64
C GLY A 13 9.22 13.84 6.66
N PRO A 14 10.38 14.51 6.59
CA PRO A 14 11.51 14.23 7.47
C PRO A 14 11.18 14.39 8.96
N SER A 15 10.34 15.36 9.33
CA SER A 15 9.87 15.58 10.70
C SER A 15 9.09 14.38 11.25
N ILE A 16 8.17 13.83 10.45
CA ILE A 16 7.37 12.65 10.81
C ILE A 16 8.24 11.39 10.90
N ALA A 17 9.12 11.18 9.91
CA ALA A 17 10.01 10.02 9.89
C ALA A 17 10.93 10.01 11.13
N ARG A 18 11.41 11.17 11.57
CA ARG A 18 12.23 11.31 12.78
C ARG A 18 11.47 10.91 14.04
N VAL A 19 10.21 11.32 14.18
CA VAL A 19 9.38 10.96 15.34
C VAL A 19 9.14 9.45 15.39
N ILE A 20 8.79 8.84 14.25
CA ILE A 20 8.60 7.38 14.17
C ILE A 20 9.89 6.64 14.55
N ALA A 21 11.03 7.06 13.99
CA ALA A 21 12.32 6.47 14.30
C ALA A 21 12.75 6.67 15.77
N ALA A 22 12.46 7.84 16.35
CA ALA A 22 12.73 8.12 17.77
C ALA A 22 11.88 7.23 18.71
N GLY A 23 10.71 6.77 18.26
CA GLY A 23 9.92 5.75 18.93
C GLY A 23 10.48 4.33 18.82
N GLY A 24 11.62 4.15 18.14
CA GLY A 24 12.29 2.85 17.98
C GLY A 24 11.82 2.04 16.76
N TRP A 25 10.98 2.60 15.89
CA TRP A 25 10.39 1.87 14.78
C TRP A 25 11.31 1.86 13.56
N SER A 26 11.56 0.67 13.03
CA SER A 26 12.17 0.47 11.72
C SER A 26 11.14 0.68 10.60
N LYS A 27 11.61 0.73 9.35
CA LYS A 27 10.70 0.74 8.20
C LYS A 27 9.88 -0.55 8.10
N ASP A 28 10.43 -1.68 8.53
CA ASP A 28 9.72 -2.96 8.48
C ASP A 28 8.59 -3.02 9.52
N ASP A 29 8.81 -2.44 10.70
CA ASP A 29 7.75 -2.29 11.71
C ASP A 29 6.59 -1.45 11.18
N VAL A 30 6.90 -0.32 10.52
CA VAL A 30 5.87 0.53 9.89
C VAL A 30 5.11 -0.24 8.81
N ARG A 31 5.79 -1.06 7.99
CA ARG A 31 5.13 -1.86 6.95
C ARG A 31 4.21 -2.91 7.56
N ALA A 32 4.67 -3.62 8.58
CA ALA A 32 3.91 -4.64 9.28
C ALA A 32 2.65 -4.03 9.91
N TYR A 33 2.82 -2.94 10.67
CA TYR A 33 1.71 -2.24 11.31
C TYR A 33 0.65 -1.75 10.32
N LEU A 34 1.07 -1.14 9.21
CA LEU A 34 0.13 -0.69 8.19
C LEU A 34 -0.61 -1.86 7.54
N CYS A 35 0.10 -2.96 7.26
CA CYS A 35 -0.51 -4.15 6.66
C CYS A 35 -1.52 -4.83 7.59
N GLU A 36 -1.26 -4.82 8.88
CA GLU A 36 -2.12 -5.42 9.90
C GLU A 36 -3.35 -4.55 10.21
N HIS A 37 -3.18 -3.23 10.35
CA HIS A 37 -4.20 -2.38 10.93
C HIS A 37 -4.98 -1.53 9.93
N VAL A 38 -4.48 -1.33 8.70
CA VAL A 38 -5.18 -0.50 7.72
C VAL A 38 -6.18 -1.34 6.94
N THR A 39 -7.45 -1.22 7.31
CA THR A 39 -8.56 -1.93 6.67
C THR A 39 -9.60 -0.98 6.11
N ILE A 40 -10.36 -1.45 5.13
CA ILE A 40 -11.60 -0.80 4.64
C ILE A 40 -12.72 -1.84 4.53
N PRO A 41 -14.00 -1.41 4.51
CA PRO A 41 -15.10 -2.29 4.13
C PRO A 41 -14.88 -2.89 2.74
N ALA A 42 -15.20 -4.17 2.57
CA ALA A 42 -15.08 -4.85 1.28
C ALA A 42 -15.81 -4.11 0.13
N ARG A 43 -17.04 -3.61 0.38
CA ARG A 43 -17.77 -2.82 -0.62
C ARG A 43 -17.02 -1.57 -1.07
N GLN A 44 -16.21 -0.98 -0.20
CA GLN A 44 -15.48 0.24 -0.52
C GLN A 44 -14.29 -0.07 -1.42
N ALA A 45 -13.61 -1.19 -1.19
CA ALA A 45 -12.55 -1.67 -2.08
C ALA A 45 -13.08 -1.91 -3.49
N GLU A 46 -14.20 -2.63 -3.63
CA GLU A 46 -14.81 -2.93 -4.94
C GLU A 46 -15.34 -1.66 -5.62
N ARG A 47 -15.96 -0.76 -4.86
CA ARG A 47 -16.43 0.53 -5.38
C ARG A 47 -15.28 1.41 -5.90
N TYR A 48 -14.12 1.42 -5.23
CA TYR A 48 -12.96 2.14 -5.73
C TYR A 48 -12.41 1.54 -7.02
N ALA A 49 -12.35 0.21 -7.12
CA ALA A 49 -11.98 -0.44 -8.38
C ALA A 49 -12.94 -0.07 -9.52
N TRP A 50 -14.25 -0.04 -9.23
CA TRP A 50 -15.28 0.41 -10.18
C TRP A 50 -15.05 1.85 -10.66
N HIS A 51 -14.81 2.80 -9.74
CA HIS A 51 -14.53 4.20 -10.08
C HIS A 51 -13.28 4.38 -10.95
N LEU A 52 -12.34 3.44 -10.88
CA LEU A 52 -11.12 3.42 -11.69
C LEU A 52 -11.28 2.60 -12.99
N GLY A 53 -12.52 2.25 -13.36
CA GLY A 53 -12.85 1.59 -14.63
C GLY A 53 -12.80 0.05 -14.57
N SER A 54 -12.51 -0.55 -13.42
CA SER A 54 -12.53 -2.01 -13.25
C SER A 54 -13.94 -2.48 -12.86
N THR A 55 -14.88 -2.36 -13.80
CA THR A 55 -16.32 -2.58 -13.55
C THR A 55 -16.69 -4.03 -13.21
N ALA A 56 -15.88 -5.01 -13.61
CA ALA A 56 -16.08 -6.42 -13.26
C ALA A 56 -15.33 -6.86 -11.98
N PHE A 57 -14.65 -5.94 -11.30
CA PHE A 57 -13.83 -6.27 -10.14
C PHE A 57 -14.70 -6.70 -8.95
N THR A 58 -14.44 -7.90 -8.44
CA THR A 58 -14.92 -8.37 -7.13
C THR A 58 -13.75 -8.99 -6.37
N LEU A 59 -13.75 -8.86 -5.04
CA LEU A 59 -12.76 -9.48 -4.17
C LEU A 59 -12.86 -11.01 -4.26
N GLU A 60 -14.07 -11.55 -4.25
CA GLU A 60 -14.31 -12.99 -4.37
C GLU A 60 -13.82 -13.55 -5.71
N GLY A 61 -14.03 -12.83 -6.80
CA GLY A 61 -13.49 -13.20 -8.12
C GLY A 61 -11.97 -13.30 -8.10
N HIS A 62 -11.30 -12.30 -7.54
CA HIS A 62 -9.84 -12.28 -7.46
C HIS A 62 -9.27 -13.33 -6.49
N VAL A 63 -10.01 -13.71 -5.45
CA VAL A 63 -9.66 -14.86 -4.60
C VAL A 63 -9.79 -16.16 -5.38
N ARG A 64 -10.90 -16.36 -6.09
CA ARG A 64 -11.15 -17.55 -6.93
C ARG A 64 -10.07 -17.73 -8.01
N ASP A 65 -9.62 -16.62 -8.58
CA ASP A 65 -8.56 -16.59 -9.61
C ASP A 65 -7.14 -16.69 -9.02
N GLY A 66 -6.99 -16.79 -7.70
CA GLY A 66 -5.70 -16.92 -7.02
C GLY A 66 -4.86 -15.64 -7.00
N VAL A 67 -5.47 -14.48 -7.26
CA VAL A 67 -4.79 -13.17 -7.26
C VAL A 67 -4.73 -12.56 -5.85
N LEU A 68 -5.78 -12.76 -5.04
CA LEU A 68 -5.85 -12.29 -3.65
C LEU A 68 -5.86 -13.48 -2.66
N PRO A 69 -5.34 -13.28 -1.43
CA PRO A 69 -5.46 -14.26 -0.36
C PRO A 69 -6.92 -14.57 0.00
N SER A 70 -7.20 -15.81 0.42
CA SER A 70 -8.56 -16.29 0.75
C SER A 70 -9.29 -15.43 1.79
N GLY A 71 -8.58 -14.79 2.70
CA GLY A 71 -9.16 -13.88 3.70
C GLY A 71 -9.99 -12.73 3.11
N TYR A 72 -9.70 -12.29 1.88
CA TYR A 72 -10.49 -11.25 1.20
C TYR A 72 -11.91 -11.70 0.82
N ALA A 73 -12.18 -13.00 0.83
CA ALA A 73 -13.47 -13.63 0.57
C ALA A 73 -13.97 -14.46 1.77
N ALA A 74 -13.54 -14.12 2.99
CA ALA A 74 -13.91 -14.88 4.20
C ALA A 74 -15.42 -14.89 4.51
N SER A 75 -16.16 -13.91 3.98
CA SER A 75 -17.61 -13.77 4.14
C SER A 75 -18.19 -12.94 2.98
N ALA A 76 -19.48 -13.14 2.69
CA ALA A 76 -20.24 -12.33 1.75
C ALA A 76 -20.69 -10.96 2.32
N ASP A 77 -20.45 -10.69 3.61
CA ASP A 77 -20.78 -9.41 4.24
C ASP A 77 -20.01 -8.25 3.58
N PRO A 78 -20.69 -7.26 2.97
CA PRO A 78 -20.04 -6.12 2.32
C PRO A 78 -19.32 -5.17 3.29
N GLU A 79 -19.68 -5.16 4.58
CA GLU A 79 -19.03 -4.33 5.59
C GLU A 79 -17.82 -5.00 6.25
N ARG A 80 -17.53 -6.27 5.92
CA ARG A 80 -16.35 -6.97 6.47
C ARG A 80 -15.08 -6.15 6.22
N ALA A 81 -14.24 -6.07 7.23
CA ALA A 81 -12.95 -5.41 7.12
C ALA A 81 -12.02 -6.25 6.23
N VAL A 82 -11.44 -5.61 5.21
CA VAL A 82 -10.39 -6.22 4.38
C VAL A 82 -9.13 -5.36 4.42
N PRO A 83 -7.92 -5.96 4.45
CA PRO A 83 -6.68 -5.20 4.48
C PRO A 83 -6.51 -4.37 3.21
N VAL A 84 -6.11 -3.11 3.35
CA VAL A 84 -5.78 -2.23 2.22
C VAL A 84 -4.45 -2.63 1.58
N PHE A 85 -3.48 -3.04 2.40
CA PHE A 85 -2.19 -3.52 1.94
C PHE A 85 -2.20 -5.05 1.94
N VAL A 86 -1.90 -5.64 0.79
CA VAL A 86 -1.91 -7.11 0.62
C VAL A 86 -0.67 -7.75 1.25
N ARG A 87 0.49 -7.10 1.13
CA ARG A 87 1.78 -7.60 1.61
C ARG A 87 2.65 -6.45 2.13
N PRO A 88 3.31 -6.58 3.27
CA PRO A 88 4.14 -5.51 3.81
C PRO A 88 5.35 -5.23 2.91
N GLU A 89 5.95 -6.26 2.29
CA GLU A 89 7.11 -6.09 1.39
C GLU A 89 6.81 -5.24 0.14
N TRP A 90 5.54 -5.05 -0.20
CA TRP A 90 5.16 -4.23 -1.35
C TRP A 90 5.04 -2.74 -1.02
N ILE A 91 5.03 -2.38 0.26
CA ILE A 91 4.95 -0.99 0.71
C ILE A 91 6.33 -0.33 0.60
N GLY A 92 6.43 0.62 -0.31
CA GLY A 92 7.58 1.52 -0.42
C GLY A 92 7.51 2.64 0.60
N ILE A 93 8.66 2.97 1.21
CA ILE A 93 8.80 4.12 2.11
C ILE A 93 10.02 4.93 1.68
N ALA A 94 9.78 6.18 1.28
CA ALA A 94 10.79 7.20 1.02
C ALA A 94 10.67 8.33 2.05
N VAL A 95 11.79 8.94 2.42
CA VAL A 95 11.82 10.13 3.27
C VAL A 95 12.26 11.29 2.38
N ALA A 96 11.38 12.29 2.21
CA ALA A 96 11.65 13.43 1.35
C ALA A 96 10.75 14.63 1.71
N GLY A 97 11.19 15.82 1.32
CA GLY A 97 10.47 17.08 1.55
C GLY A 97 11.20 18.00 2.51
N ASP A 98 10.53 19.07 2.91
CA ASP A 98 11.05 20.08 3.84
C ASP A 98 10.94 19.59 5.29
N ALA A 99 12.04 19.64 6.04
CA ALA A 99 12.10 19.21 7.43
C ALA A 99 11.28 20.09 8.40
N GLY A 100 10.99 21.34 8.03
CA GLY A 100 10.12 22.26 8.75
C GLY A 100 8.63 22.07 8.45
N ARG A 101 8.26 21.11 7.58
CA ARG A 101 6.87 20.76 7.26
C ARG A 101 6.56 19.32 7.70
N ASN A 102 5.26 19.03 7.89
CA ASN A 102 4.76 17.73 8.35
C ASN A 102 3.91 17.00 7.28
N GLN A 103 4.00 17.42 6.01
CA GLN A 103 3.23 16.79 4.94
C GLN A 103 3.84 15.46 4.53
N SER A 104 3.01 14.42 4.46
CA SER A 104 3.35 13.13 3.84
C SER A 104 2.40 12.85 2.67
N LYS A 105 2.83 12.02 1.72
CA LYS A 105 2.07 11.70 0.50
C LYS A 105 2.03 10.19 0.25
N GLY A 106 0.96 9.70 -0.34
CA GLY A 106 0.81 8.32 -0.81
C GLY A 106 0.63 8.27 -2.31
N TYR A 107 1.33 7.35 -2.97
CA TYR A 107 1.21 7.08 -4.40
C TYR A 107 0.96 5.58 -4.61
N VAL A 108 0.28 5.25 -5.71
CA VAL A 108 -0.09 3.87 -6.04
C VAL A 108 0.10 3.63 -7.53
N ASN A 109 0.53 2.43 -7.91
CA ASN A 109 0.80 2.07 -9.29
C ASN A 109 -0.45 1.51 -9.99
N ASN A 110 -0.53 1.63 -11.32
CA ASN A 110 -1.67 1.15 -12.11
C ASN A 110 -1.65 -0.38 -12.37
N HIS A 111 -1.15 -1.20 -11.43
CA HIS A 111 -1.06 -2.68 -11.42
C HIS A 111 -0.36 -3.40 -12.62
N ILE A 112 -0.41 -2.87 -13.84
CA ILE A 112 0.05 -3.46 -15.11
C ILE A 112 1.55 -3.20 -15.36
N GLN A 113 2.09 -2.09 -14.83
CA GLN A 113 3.40 -1.54 -15.19
C GLN A 113 4.59 -2.16 -14.44
N GLY A 114 4.41 -3.32 -13.80
CA GLY A 114 5.46 -3.97 -13.02
C GLY A 114 5.68 -3.35 -11.64
N GLY A 115 6.71 -3.86 -10.93
CA GLY A 115 7.07 -3.38 -9.60
C GLY A 115 7.99 -2.16 -9.63
N ARG A 116 8.03 -1.40 -8.54
CA ARG A 116 8.99 -0.31 -8.36
C ARG A 116 10.43 -0.83 -8.39
N VAL A 117 11.31 -0.07 -9.04
CA VAL A 117 12.77 -0.27 -9.00
C VAL A 117 13.42 1.02 -8.50
N SER A 118 14.54 0.89 -7.80
CA SER A 118 15.35 2.03 -7.38
C SER A 118 16.79 1.81 -7.82
N ARG A 119 17.43 2.89 -8.30
CA ARG A 119 18.84 2.92 -8.64
C ARG A 119 19.44 4.19 -8.04
N THR A 120 20.62 4.07 -7.44
CA THR A 120 21.42 5.22 -7.04
C THR A 120 21.95 5.91 -8.29
N LEU A 121 21.63 7.19 -8.47
CA LEU A 121 22.08 7.96 -9.63
C LEU A 121 23.41 8.70 -9.37
N ALA A 122 23.65 9.10 -8.12
CA ALA A 122 24.91 9.65 -7.64
C ALA A 122 25.02 9.39 -6.13
N ALA A 123 26.23 9.20 -5.62
CA ALA A 123 26.47 9.27 -4.18
C ALA A 123 26.28 10.73 -3.75
N LEU A 124 25.59 10.96 -2.64
CA LEU A 124 25.62 12.27 -1.99
C LEU A 124 27.00 12.39 -1.35
N GLU A 125 27.81 13.34 -1.83
CA GLU A 125 29.01 13.77 -1.11
C GLU A 125 28.55 14.28 0.28
N PRO A 126 29.23 13.85 1.35
CA PRO A 126 28.81 14.10 2.74
C PRO A 126 28.80 15.59 3.13
#